data_AF-A0A7X8QT29-F1
#
_entry.id   AF-A0A7X8QT29-F1
#
_cell.length_a   1.000
_cell.length_b   1.000
_cell.length_c   1.000
_cell.angle_alpha   90.00
_cell.angle_beta   90.00
_cell.angle_gamma   90.00
#
_symmetry.space_group_name_H-M   'P 1'
#
loop_
_entity.id
_entity.type
_entity.pdbx_description
1 polymer ?
#
loop_
_entity_poly.entity_id
_entity_poly.type
_entity_poly.pdbx_seq_one_letter_code
_entity_poly.pdbx_strand_id
1 'polypeptide(L)' 'MERAKAAGHGGGDYFEVLDFVDAVKGNRPCPIDIDAAMDMTLPGLISQQSILETGRWIDVPDSRNW' A
#
# COMPACT_ATOMS: atom_id res chain seq x y z
N MET A 1 -4.50 -23.02 2.44
CA MET A 1 -4.29 -23.20 0.98
C MET A 1 -5.61 -23.36 0.23
N GLU A 2 -6.46 -24.33 0.55
CA GLU A 2 -7.71 -24.56 -0.20
C GLU A 2 -8.66 -23.35 -0.18
N ARG A 3 -8.85 -22.71 0.98
CA ARG A 3 -9.62 -21.46 1.11
C ARG A 3 -9.03 -20.30 0.29
N ALA A 4 -7.71 -20.20 0.20
CA ALA A 4 -7.04 -19.17 -0.60
C ALA A 4 -7.26 -19.42 -2.09
N LYS A 5 -7.16 -20.67 -2.56
CA LYS A 5 -7.40 -21.03 -3.98
C LYS A 5 -8.81 -20.71 -4.46
N ALA A 6 -9.79 -20.67 -3.55
CA ALA A 6 -11.17 -20.30 -3.83
C ALA A 6 -11.44 -18.79 -3.73
N ALA A 7 -10.45 -17.99 -3.31
CA ALA A 7 -10.55 -16.54 -3.23
C ALA A 7 -10.16 -15.86 -4.56
N GLY A 8 -10.36 -14.54 -4.63
CA GLY A 8 -10.00 -13.73 -5.79
C GLY A 8 -8.50 -13.63 -6.03
N HIS A 9 -8.14 -13.10 -7.20
CA HIS A 9 -6.75 -12.75 -7.58
C HIS A 9 -5.71 -13.87 -7.33
N GLY A 10 -6.01 -15.11 -7.73
CA GLY A 10 -5.10 -16.25 -7.56
C GLY A 10 -4.91 -16.69 -6.09
N GLY A 11 -5.75 -16.17 -5.19
CA GLY A 11 -5.71 -16.42 -3.76
C GLY A 11 -4.95 -15.39 -2.93
N GLY A 12 -4.43 -14.32 -3.55
CA GLY A 12 -3.76 -13.22 -2.86
C GLY A 12 -4.68 -12.48 -1.89
N ASP A 13 -5.91 -12.16 -2.33
CA ASP A 13 -6.90 -11.40 -1.55
C ASP A 13 -7.22 -12.06 -0.19
N TYR A 14 -7.17 -13.39 -0.12
CA TYR A 14 -7.38 -14.11 1.13
C TYR A 14 -6.35 -13.74 2.19
N PHE A 15 -5.08 -13.64 1.77
CA PHE A 15 -3.98 -13.33 2.67
C PHE A 15 -3.99 -11.84 3.06
N GLU A 16 -4.30 -10.92 2.13
CA GLU A 16 -4.46 -9.50 2.50
C GLU A 16 -5.48 -9.29 3.62
N VAL A 17 -6.65 -9.91 3.52
CA VAL A 17 -7.69 -9.80 4.56
C VAL A 17 -7.27 -10.49 5.85
N LEU A 18 -6.63 -11.66 5.77
CA LEU A 18 -6.11 -12.35 6.96
C LEU A 18 -5.06 -11.49 7.69
N ASP A 19 -4.17 -10.87 6.93
CA ASP A 19 -3.13 -9.96 7.41
C ASP A 19 -3.70 -8.75 8.12
N PHE A 20 -4.72 -8.13 7.53
CA PHE A 20 -5.45 -7.04 8.17
C PHE A 20 -6.10 -7.46 9.49
N VAL A 21 -6.81 -8.60 9.51
CA VAL A 21 -7.52 -9.09 10.70
C VAL A 21 -6.54 -9.42 11.83
N ASP A 22 -5.41 -10.06 11.52
CA ASP A 22 -4.38 -10.40 12.50
C ASP A 22 -3.73 -9.13 13.09
N ALA A 23 -3.46 -8.12 12.26
CA ALA A 23 -2.90 -6.86 12.70
C ALA A 23 -3.85 -6.11 13.65
N VAL A 24 -5.14 -6.04 13.30
CA VAL A 24 -6.18 -5.41 14.16
C VAL A 24 -6.32 -6.14 15.50
N LYS A 25 -6.14 -7.47 15.52
CA LYS A 25 -6.17 -8.27 16.75
C LYS A 25 -4.89 -8.20 17.57
N GLY A 26 -3.84 -7.54 17.07
CA GLY A 26 -2.53 -7.48 17.72
C GLY A 26 -1.74 -8.79 17.66
N ASN A 27 -2.12 -9.73 16.79
CA ASN A 27 -1.42 -11.01 16.64
C ASN A 27 -0.04 -10.83 15.98
N ARG A 28 0.12 -9.78 15.16
CA ARG A 28 1.37 -9.41 14.48
C ARG A 28 1.30 -7.96 13.99
N PRO A 29 2.42 -7.30 13.67
CA PRO A 29 2.40 -5.99 13.04
C PRO A 29 1.76 -6.02 11.64
N CYS A 30 1.23 -4.88 11.21
CA CYS A 30 0.79 -4.68 9.83
C CYS A 30 2.00 -4.79 8.89
N PRO A 31 1.97 -5.63 7.84
CA PRO A 31 3.11 -5.83 6.95
C PRO A 31 3.42 -4.60 6.07
N ILE A 32 2.42 -3.77 5.81
CA ILE A 32 2.57 -2.46 5.16
C ILE A 32 2.10 -1.43 6.18
N ASP A 33 3.05 -0.79 6.86
CA ASP A 33 2.75 0.28 7.80
C ASP A 33 2.36 1.58 7.07
N ILE A 34 2.10 2.64 7.84
CA ILE A 34 1.63 3.90 7.26
C ILE A 34 2.66 4.52 6.32
N ASP A 35 3.95 4.47 6.67
CA ASP A 35 5.00 5.06 5.84
C ASP A 35 5.22 4.26 4.56
N ALA A 36 5.22 2.93 4.64
CA ALA A 36 5.29 2.06 3.45
C ALA A 36 4.06 2.27 2.53
N ALA A 37 2.87 2.46 3.09
CA ALA A 37 1.68 2.79 2.30
C ALA A 37 1.81 4.16 1.60
N MET A 38 2.42 5.14 2.27
CA MET A 38 2.69 6.46 1.70
C MET A 38 3.76 6.39 0.60
N ASP A 39 4.82 5.60 0.78
CA ASP A 39 5.86 5.38 -0.23
C ASP A 39 5.28 4.83 -1.56
N MET A 40 4.16 4.09 -1.50
CA MET A 40 3.44 3.59 -2.69
C MET A 40 2.44 4.62 -3.25
N THR A 41 1.79 5.38 -2.37
CA THR A 41 0.66 6.26 -2.73
C THR A 41 1.12 7.63 -3.23
N LEU A 42 2.05 8.28 -2.51
CA LEU A 42 2.47 9.64 -2.78
C LEU A 42 3.12 9.82 -4.16
N PRO A 43 3.96 8.90 -4.68
CA PRO A 43 4.46 9.00 -6.05
C PRO A 43 3.34 9.03 -7.09
N GLY A 44 2.26 8.28 -6.86
CA GLY A 44 1.07 8.28 -7.71
C GLY A 44 0.42 9.66 -7.78
N LEU A 45 0.26 10.34 -6.64
CA LEU A 45 -0.29 11.69 -6.57
C LEU A 45 0.65 12.73 -7.22
N ILE A 46 1.95 12.66 -6.91
CA ILE A 46 2.96 13.57 -7.46
C ILE A 46 3.10 13.39 -8.98
N SER A 47 2.88 12.18 -9.50
CA SER A 47 2.85 11.94 -10.95
C SER A 47 1.78 12.77 -11.67
N GLN A 48 0.61 12.97 -11.04
CA GLN A 48 -0.47 13.78 -11.64
C GLN A 48 -0.04 15.24 -11.75
N GLN A 49 0.62 15.77 -10.71
CA GLN A 49 1.16 17.12 -10.76
C GLN A 49 2.29 17.24 -11.79
N SER A 50 3.19 16.26 -11.87
CA SER A 50 4.25 16.23 -12.87
C SER A 50 3.68 16.27 -14.30
N ILE A 51 2.62 15.51 -14.58
CA ILE A 51 1.92 15.52 -15.89
C ILE A 51 1.39 16.92 -16.21
N LEU A 52 0.75 17.58 -15.25
CA LEU A 52 0.25 18.95 -15.42
C LEU A 52 1.37 19.97 -15.67
N GLU A 53 2.56 19.69 -15.14
CA GLU A 53 3.77 20.52 -15.29
C GLU A 53 4.69 20.03 -16.42
N THR A 54 4.12 19.44 -17.47
CA THR A 54 4.86 18.99 -18.68
C THR A 54 5.97 17.98 -18.37
N GLY A 55 5.73 17.10 -17.40
CA GLY A 55 6.69 16.08 -16.97
C GLY A 55 7.86 16.61 -16.15
N ARG A 56 7.73 17.80 -15.54
CA ARG A 56 8.75 18.33 -14.62
C ARG A 56 8.97 17.35 -13.47
N TRP A 57 10.22 17.18 -13.05
CA TRP A 57 10.55 16.46 -11.82
C TRP A 57 10.01 17.22 -10.60
N ILE A 58 9.34 16.49 -9.71
CA ILE A 58 8.78 16.99 -8.46
C ILE A 58 9.12 15.96 -7.39
N ASP A 59 9.73 16.40 -6.29
CA ASP A 59 10.11 15.51 -5.20
C ASP A 59 8.86 14.96 -4.52
N VAL A 60 8.90 13.65 -4.22
CA VAL A 60 7.85 13.00 -3.45
C VAL A 60 8.04 13.36 -1.97
N PRO A 61 6.99 13.85 -1.27
CA PRO A 61 7.09 14.13 0.15
C PRO A 61 7.44 12.85 0.94
N ASP A 62 8.30 12.99 1.95
CA ASP A 62 8.62 11.90 2.86
C ASP A 62 7.75 11.97 4.12
N SER A 63 6.88 10.97 4.30
CA SER A 63 5.89 10.91 5.38
C SER A 63 6.50 10.79 6.77
N ARG A 64 7.77 10.37 6.85
CA ARG A 64 8.50 10.20 8.12
C ARG A 64 8.86 11.55 8.77
N ASN A 65 8.63 12.65 8.07
CA ASN A 65 8.84 14.01 8.58
C ASN A 65 7.54 14.68 9.07
N TRP A 66 6.44 13.94 9.18
CA TRP A 66 5.12 14.46 9.59
C TRP A 66 4.80 14.20 11.06
#